data_AF-A0A7S3SZD5-F1
#
_entry.id   AF-A0A7S3SZD5-F1
#
_cell.length_a   1.000
_cell.length_b   1.000
_cell.length_c   1.000
_cell.angle_alpha   90.00
_cell.angle_beta   90.00
_cell.angle_gamma   90.00
#
_symmetry.space_group_name_H-M   'P 1'
#
loop_
_entity.id
_entity.type
_entity.pdbx_description
1 polymer ?
#
loop_
_entity_poly.entity_id
_entity_poly.type
_entity_poly.pdbx_seq_one_letter_code
_entity_poly.pdbx_strand_id
1 'polypeptide(L)'
;GPVNTSRRRNRPAVLSTGQQMARSRPPSRARNEDETPPMDWLAELAPELQLLILEAVDDFSDCAAVSLATPRLGLLAFGHDLARFKDPLFAVAMQQQLAQRAARGDGHRTRSKGEQQTPVTEAILRKYSADRRARQEHFPWLERVSPALCLSTGIRGLGSRRFEFWRLQRGDEPGALLRERSLQRGTIWHFTGEAGAERQVRTEYATGEVQLFEGEKGAERLVRTDFLDGTIKHHEGARGSERVVRTAYADGRLKHFEGEMGAERKVRTQFPDGGTQYYEGAPRARALEAGDPASAPRKESTLTQG
;
A
#
# COMPACT_ATOMS: atom_id res chain seq x y z
N GLY A 1 87.60 -26.18 16.92
CA GLY A 1 87.06 -27.37 16.25
C GLY A 1 88.06 -27.83 15.20
N PRO A 2 88.38 -29.13 15.12
CA PRO A 2 89.49 -29.63 14.33
C PRO A 2 89.14 -29.86 12.86
N VAL A 3 90.23 -30.00 12.11
CA VAL A 3 90.46 -30.38 10.71
C VAL A 3 90.04 -31.83 10.46
N ASN A 4 89.55 -32.22 9.26
CA ASN A 4 90.29 -33.04 8.28
C ASN A 4 89.47 -33.65 7.11
N THR A 5 90.13 -33.64 5.94
CA THR A 5 90.17 -34.66 4.86
C THR A 5 88.97 -35.03 3.96
N SER A 6 89.14 -34.70 2.67
CA SER A 6 89.41 -35.63 1.55
C SER A 6 88.52 -36.86 1.31
N ARG A 7 87.91 -36.91 0.11
CA ARG A 7 87.99 -37.95 -0.95
C ARG A 7 86.66 -38.03 -1.73
N ARG A 8 86.67 -37.75 -3.04
CA ARG A 8 86.76 -38.72 -4.16
C ARG A 8 85.61 -39.75 -4.17
N ARG A 9 84.68 -39.64 -5.14
CA ARG A 9 84.47 -40.58 -6.28
C ARG A 9 83.08 -40.44 -6.94
N ASN A 10 83.13 -40.46 -8.28
CA ASN A 10 82.22 -41.06 -9.27
C ASN A 10 80.82 -40.46 -9.59
N ARG A 11 80.72 -40.09 -10.90
CA ARG A 11 79.59 -39.79 -11.81
C ARG A 11 78.54 -40.93 -11.91
N PRO A 12 77.51 -40.83 -12.78
CA PRO A 12 76.50 -39.77 -12.97
C PRO A 12 75.06 -40.36 -13.02
N ALA A 13 74.01 -39.59 -12.70
CA ALA A 13 72.62 -39.83 -13.14
C ALA A 13 71.71 -38.75 -12.51
N VAL A 14 70.94 -37.92 -13.22
CA VAL A 14 69.67 -38.18 -13.95
C VAL A 14 68.64 -37.17 -13.38
N LEU A 15 67.97 -36.44 -14.27
CA LEU A 15 66.68 -35.73 -14.13
C LEU A 15 66.53 -34.63 -13.06
N SER A 16 66.50 -33.38 -13.50
CA SER A 16 65.83 -32.28 -12.81
C SER A 16 64.99 -31.51 -13.82
N THR A 17 63.68 -31.74 -13.80
CA THR A 17 62.69 -30.81 -14.34
C THR A 17 61.55 -30.73 -13.33
N GLY A 18 61.26 -29.50 -12.89
CA GLY A 18 60.46 -29.20 -11.70
C GLY A 18 59.10 -29.89 -11.64
N GLN A 19 58.83 -30.48 -10.47
CA GLN A 19 57.53 -31.07 -10.13
C GLN A 19 56.73 -30.02 -9.35
N GLN A 20 55.82 -29.33 -10.05
CA GLN A 20 54.69 -28.65 -9.43
C GLN A 20 53.76 -29.72 -8.86
N MET A 21 53.56 -29.75 -7.54
CA MET A 21 52.45 -30.48 -6.95
C MET A 21 51.14 -29.74 -7.24
N ALA A 22 50.41 -30.23 -8.24
CA ALA A 22 49.02 -29.88 -8.44
C ALA A 22 48.20 -30.38 -7.24
N ARG A 23 47.62 -29.45 -6.49
CA ARG A 23 46.55 -29.78 -5.52
C ARG A 23 45.33 -30.19 -6.31
N SER A 24 44.94 -31.45 -6.15
CA SER A 24 43.76 -32.08 -6.74
C SER A 24 42.51 -31.25 -6.46
N ARG A 25 41.91 -30.73 -7.54
CA ARG A 25 40.52 -30.23 -7.53
C ARG A 25 39.60 -31.43 -7.27
N PRO A 26 38.53 -31.30 -6.45
CA PRO A 26 37.52 -32.35 -6.40
C PRO A 26 36.93 -32.54 -7.81
N PRO A 27 36.55 -33.77 -8.20
CA PRO A 27 35.97 -34.00 -9.50
C PRO A 27 34.72 -33.11 -9.61
N SER A 28 34.77 -32.20 -10.57
CA SER A 28 33.59 -31.46 -11.03
C SER A 28 32.51 -32.49 -11.27
N ARG A 29 31.40 -32.42 -10.53
CA ARG A 29 30.18 -33.17 -10.87
C ARG A 29 29.92 -32.86 -12.34
N ALA A 30 30.16 -33.86 -13.19
CA ALA A 30 29.68 -33.83 -14.56
C ALA A 30 28.18 -33.57 -14.44
N ARG A 31 27.70 -32.48 -15.03
CA ARG A 31 26.28 -32.31 -15.24
C ARG A 31 25.88 -33.46 -16.14
N ASN A 32 25.09 -34.39 -15.62
CA ASN A 32 24.38 -35.32 -16.48
C ASN A 32 23.45 -34.45 -17.34
N GLU A 33 23.65 -34.46 -18.65
CA GLU A 33 22.80 -33.73 -19.61
C GLU A 33 21.40 -34.37 -19.73
N ASP A 34 21.14 -35.46 -18.99
CA ASP A 34 19.87 -36.19 -18.88
C ASP A 34 19.03 -35.85 -17.64
N GLU A 35 19.38 -34.84 -16.83
CA GLU A 35 18.45 -34.33 -15.82
C GLU A 35 17.35 -33.51 -16.52
N THR A 36 16.27 -34.20 -16.89
CA THR A 36 14.98 -33.58 -17.23
C THR A 36 14.70 -32.51 -16.18
N PRO A 37 14.37 -31.26 -16.58
CA PRO A 37 14.03 -30.24 -15.59
C PRO A 37 12.93 -30.81 -14.68
N PRO A 38 13.06 -30.65 -13.35
CA PRO A 38 12.10 -31.25 -12.42
C PRO A 38 10.69 -30.85 -12.85
N MET A 39 9.87 -31.84 -13.17
CA MET A 39 8.50 -31.61 -13.61
C MET A 39 7.76 -30.79 -12.54
N ASP A 40 7.09 -29.73 -12.97
CA ASP A 40 6.17 -28.97 -12.12
C ASP A 40 4.88 -29.77 -11.95
N TRP A 41 4.95 -30.81 -11.11
CA TRP A 41 3.85 -31.73 -10.84
C TRP A 41 2.60 -31.01 -10.34
N LEU A 42 2.76 -29.85 -9.69
CA LEU A 42 1.65 -29.06 -9.18
C LEU A 42 0.84 -28.43 -10.33
N ALA A 43 1.50 -28.00 -11.41
CA ALA A 43 0.83 -27.44 -12.59
C ALA A 43 0.06 -28.49 -13.42
N GLU A 44 0.46 -29.76 -13.33
CA GLU A 44 -0.17 -30.91 -14.01
C GLU A 44 -1.43 -31.42 -13.29
N LEU A 45 -1.64 -31.04 -12.01
CA LEU A 45 -2.82 -31.45 -11.26
C LEU A 45 -4.11 -30.79 -11.76
N ALA A 46 -5.23 -31.48 -11.54
CA ALA A 46 -6.55 -30.90 -11.71
C ALA A 46 -6.74 -29.68 -10.77
N PRO A 47 -7.44 -28.62 -11.20
CA PRO A 47 -7.64 -27.39 -10.42
C PRO A 47 -8.20 -27.63 -9.01
N GLU A 48 -9.03 -28.65 -8.83
CA GLU A 48 -9.64 -29.03 -7.56
C GLU A 48 -8.59 -29.53 -6.56
N LEU A 49 -7.61 -30.33 -7.02
CA LEU A 49 -6.50 -30.81 -6.21
C LEU A 49 -5.50 -29.69 -5.91
N GLN A 50 -5.27 -28.80 -6.89
CA GLN A 50 -4.47 -27.59 -6.68
C GLN A 50 -5.07 -26.73 -5.56
N LEU A 51 -6.38 -26.49 -5.59
CA LEU A 51 -7.09 -25.72 -4.57
C LEU A 51 -7.03 -26.39 -3.19
N LEU A 52 -7.17 -27.72 -3.12
CA LEU A 52 -7.09 -28.46 -1.86
C LEU A 52 -5.69 -28.39 -1.23
N ILE A 53 -4.63 -28.42 -2.06
CA ILE A 53 -3.26 -28.20 -1.59
C ILE A 53 -3.09 -26.76 -1.10
N LEU A 54 -3.59 -25.77 -1.83
CA LEU A 54 -3.50 -24.35 -1.46
C LEU A 54 -4.29 -24.03 -0.19
N GLU A 55 -5.42 -24.72 0.05
CA GLU A 55 -6.20 -24.62 1.29
C GLU A 55 -5.42 -25.16 2.50
N ALA A 56 -4.57 -26.16 2.29
CA ALA A 56 -3.71 -26.73 3.33
C ALA A 56 -2.47 -25.88 3.65
N VAL A 57 -2.16 -24.85 2.85
CA VAL A 57 -1.05 -23.93 3.14
C VAL A 57 -1.51 -22.95 4.23
N ASP A 58 -0.93 -23.10 5.41
CA ASP A 58 -1.32 -22.38 6.63
C ASP A 58 -0.48 -21.13 6.89
N ASP A 59 0.78 -21.11 6.45
CA ASP A 59 1.67 -19.95 6.54
C ASP A 59 1.44 -18.96 5.37
N PHE A 60 1.17 -17.69 5.71
CA PHE A 60 1.00 -16.61 4.73
C PHE A 60 2.20 -16.41 3.79
N SER A 61 3.40 -16.68 4.27
CA SER A 61 4.65 -16.62 3.50
C SER A 61 4.66 -17.67 2.42
N ASP A 62 4.14 -18.85 2.72
CA ASP A 62 4.08 -19.96 1.79
C ASP A 62 2.98 -19.71 0.77
N CYS A 63 1.83 -19.16 1.18
CA CYS A 63 0.80 -18.68 0.24
C CYS A 63 1.37 -17.64 -0.75
N ALA A 64 2.14 -16.68 -0.24
CA ALA A 64 2.83 -15.69 -1.06
C ALA A 64 3.90 -16.35 -1.96
N ALA A 65 4.74 -17.23 -1.41
CA ALA A 65 5.80 -17.91 -2.15
C ALA A 65 5.24 -18.79 -3.28
N VAL A 66 4.18 -19.57 -3.01
CA VAL A 66 3.49 -20.42 -3.99
C VAL A 66 2.93 -19.58 -5.13
N SER A 67 2.43 -18.39 -4.82
CA SER A 67 1.81 -17.56 -5.84
C SER A 67 2.83 -16.78 -6.66
N LEU A 68 3.98 -16.46 -6.06
CA LEU A 68 5.14 -15.94 -6.76
C LEU A 68 5.81 -16.99 -7.66
N ALA A 69 5.87 -18.23 -7.19
CA ALA A 69 6.36 -19.37 -7.96
C ALA A 69 5.41 -19.67 -9.12
N THR A 70 4.09 -19.67 -8.85
CA THR A 70 3.05 -20.06 -9.79
C THR A 70 1.87 -19.07 -9.77
N PRO A 71 1.96 -17.93 -10.48
CA PRO A 71 0.94 -16.86 -10.50
C PRO A 71 -0.49 -17.30 -10.78
N ARG A 72 -0.64 -18.28 -11.67
CA ARG A 72 -1.92 -18.87 -12.03
C ARG A 72 -2.62 -19.51 -10.83
N LEU A 73 -1.88 -20.22 -9.98
CA LEU A 73 -2.42 -20.85 -8.77
C LEU A 73 -2.86 -19.81 -7.76
N GLY A 74 -2.08 -18.74 -7.64
CA GLY A 74 -2.44 -17.64 -6.77
C GLY A 74 -3.74 -16.94 -7.16
N LEU A 75 -3.93 -16.70 -8.46
CA LEU A 75 -5.19 -16.15 -8.99
C LEU A 75 -6.35 -17.15 -8.89
N LEU A 76 -6.08 -18.44 -9.06
CA LEU A 76 -7.07 -19.51 -8.88
C LEU A 76 -7.58 -19.55 -7.44
N ALA A 77 -6.67 -19.51 -6.46
CA ALA A 77 -7.02 -19.45 -5.03
C ALA A 77 -7.78 -18.16 -4.66
N PHE A 78 -7.39 -17.02 -5.23
CA PHE A 78 -8.12 -15.75 -5.07
C PHE A 78 -9.53 -15.85 -5.64
N GLY A 79 -9.68 -16.35 -6.88
CA GLY A 79 -10.97 -16.49 -7.56
C GLY A 79 -11.91 -17.49 -6.89
N HIS A 80 -11.35 -18.48 -6.18
CA HIS A 80 -12.10 -19.47 -5.39
C HIS A 80 -12.27 -19.07 -3.91
N ASP A 81 -12.06 -17.78 -3.61
CA ASP A 81 -12.36 -17.20 -2.30
C ASP A 81 -11.60 -17.86 -1.12
N LEU A 82 -10.41 -18.41 -1.34
CA LEU A 82 -9.57 -18.91 -0.26
C LEU A 82 -9.13 -17.74 0.62
N ALA A 83 -9.54 -17.73 1.89
CA ALA A 83 -9.43 -16.57 2.79
C ALA A 83 -8.00 -16.00 2.89
N ARG A 84 -6.99 -16.86 2.83
CA ARG A 84 -5.55 -16.49 2.88
C ARG A 84 -5.04 -15.83 1.61
N PHE A 85 -5.72 -16.05 0.48
CA PHE A 85 -5.35 -15.53 -0.84
C PHE A 85 -6.10 -14.25 -1.22
N LYS A 86 -7.08 -13.79 -0.41
CA LYS A 86 -7.93 -12.61 -0.70
C LYS A 86 -7.26 -11.23 -0.57
N ASP A 87 -6.00 -11.16 -0.14
CA ASP A 87 -5.36 -9.88 0.23
C ASP A 87 -4.83 -9.11 -0.99
N PRO A 88 -5.15 -7.81 -1.17
CA PRO A 88 -4.51 -6.94 -2.15
C PRO A 88 -2.97 -6.94 -2.13
N LEU A 89 -2.29 -7.18 -1.00
CA LEU A 89 -0.83 -7.28 -0.91
C LEU A 89 -0.24 -8.44 -1.69
N PHE A 90 -0.96 -9.55 -1.74
CA PHE A 90 -0.62 -10.66 -2.60
C PHE A 90 -0.60 -10.19 -4.05
N ALA A 91 -1.69 -9.57 -4.52
CA ALA A 91 -1.79 -9.01 -5.87
C ALA A 91 -0.71 -7.94 -6.14
N VAL A 92 -0.31 -7.16 -5.14
CA VAL A 92 0.70 -6.10 -5.25
C VAL A 92 2.13 -6.66 -5.29
N ALA A 93 2.47 -7.67 -4.47
CA ALA A 93 3.73 -8.39 -4.55
C ALA A 93 3.85 -9.15 -5.89
N MET A 94 2.75 -9.73 -6.35
CA MET A 94 2.61 -10.37 -7.66
C MET A 94 2.86 -9.39 -8.81
N GLN A 95 2.17 -8.25 -8.82
CA GLN A 95 2.28 -7.24 -9.88
C GLN A 95 3.69 -6.66 -9.99
N GLN A 96 4.39 -6.47 -8.86
CA GLN A 96 5.76 -5.92 -8.87
C GLN A 96 6.81 -6.93 -9.29
N GLN A 97 6.68 -8.19 -8.89
CA GLN A 97 7.56 -9.24 -9.38
C GLN A 97 7.41 -9.45 -10.89
N LEU A 98 6.17 -9.37 -11.41
CA LEU A 98 5.90 -9.40 -12.85
C LEU A 98 6.47 -8.18 -13.58
N ALA A 99 6.30 -6.97 -13.05
CA ALA A 99 6.87 -5.74 -13.63
C ALA A 99 8.41 -5.73 -13.61
N GLN A 100 9.03 -6.28 -12.56
CA GLN A 100 10.49 -6.41 -12.46
C GLN A 100 11.04 -7.47 -13.41
N ARG A 101 10.31 -8.57 -13.66
CA ARG A 101 10.67 -9.59 -14.67
C ARG A 101 10.55 -9.02 -16.09
N ALA A 102 9.50 -8.22 -16.36
CA ALA A 102 9.34 -7.52 -17.63
C ALA A 102 10.44 -6.45 -17.87
N ALA A 103 10.82 -5.69 -16.83
CA ALA A 103 11.88 -4.69 -16.89
C ALA A 103 13.31 -5.28 -16.90
N ARG A 104 13.47 -6.53 -16.46
CA ARG A 104 14.75 -7.25 -16.49
C ARG A 104 15.06 -7.89 -17.83
N GLY A 105 14.15 -7.83 -18.81
CA GLY A 105 14.33 -8.30 -20.19
C GLY A 105 15.25 -9.51 -20.25
N ASP A 106 14.76 -10.68 -19.87
CA ASP A 106 15.62 -11.87 -19.85
C ASP A 106 16.07 -12.20 -21.27
N GLY A 107 17.28 -11.70 -21.50
CA GLY A 107 17.98 -11.46 -22.74
C GLY A 107 19.36 -10.94 -22.33
N HIS A 108 20.01 -11.67 -21.43
CA HIS A 108 21.47 -11.77 -21.27
C HIS A 108 22.26 -10.42 -21.20
N ARG A 109 22.59 -9.96 -19.98
CA ARG A 109 23.96 -9.69 -19.47
C ARG A 109 24.04 -8.65 -18.34
N THR A 110 24.88 -9.00 -17.37
CA THR A 110 25.65 -8.15 -16.42
C THR A 110 24.89 -7.08 -15.65
N ARG A 111 24.50 -7.40 -14.40
CA ARG A 111 24.11 -6.40 -13.41
C ARG A 111 25.14 -6.35 -12.28
N SER A 112 25.62 -5.14 -12.00
CA SER A 112 26.63 -4.81 -11.00
C SER A 112 26.18 -5.22 -9.60
N LYS A 113 27.13 -5.80 -8.88
CA LYS A 113 27.08 -6.24 -7.48
C LYS A 113 26.81 -5.02 -6.59
N GLY A 114 25.68 -4.95 -5.90
CA GLY A 114 25.51 -3.97 -4.81
C GLY A 114 24.09 -3.69 -4.33
N GLU A 115 23.15 -3.40 -5.22
CA GLU A 115 21.85 -2.86 -4.80
C GLU A 115 20.72 -3.83 -5.14
N GLN A 116 20.44 -4.74 -4.19
CA GLN A 116 19.22 -5.55 -4.23
C GLN A 116 18.04 -4.61 -3.96
N GLN A 117 17.40 -4.11 -5.02
CA GLN A 117 16.12 -3.42 -4.88
C GLN A 117 15.12 -4.40 -4.24
N THR A 118 14.69 -4.14 -3.01
CA THR A 118 13.61 -4.89 -2.37
C THR A 118 12.34 -4.72 -3.21
N PRO A 119 11.54 -5.78 -3.41
CA PRO A 119 10.33 -5.68 -4.21
C PRO A 119 9.31 -4.72 -3.57
N VAL A 120 9.30 -4.63 -2.24
CA VAL A 120 8.42 -3.76 -1.47
C VAL A 120 9.04 -2.37 -1.33
N THR A 121 8.36 -1.36 -1.88
CA THR A 121 8.69 0.06 -1.68
C THR A 121 7.77 0.71 -0.65
N GLU A 122 8.22 1.82 -0.08
CA GLU A 122 7.42 2.62 0.86
C GLU A 122 6.05 3.03 0.28
N ALA A 123 5.99 3.38 -1.00
CA ALA A 123 4.74 3.79 -1.65
C ALA A 123 3.67 2.70 -1.60
N ILE A 124 4.08 1.43 -1.67
CA ILE A 124 3.21 0.27 -1.60
C ILE A 124 2.70 0.06 -0.19
N LEU A 125 3.61 0.12 0.79
CA LEU A 125 3.25 -0.02 2.20
C LEU A 125 2.26 1.06 2.64
N ARG A 126 2.44 2.30 2.14
CA ARG A 126 1.49 3.39 2.35
C ARG A 126 0.12 3.08 1.74
N LYS A 127 0.06 2.63 0.49
CA LYS A 127 -1.20 2.21 -0.16
C LYS A 127 -1.90 1.08 0.61
N TYR A 128 -1.15 0.06 1.01
CA TYR A 128 -1.69 -1.05 1.79
C TYR A 128 -2.22 -0.61 3.15
N SER A 129 -1.45 0.17 3.91
CA SER A 129 -1.88 0.67 5.22
C SER A 129 -3.16 1.51 5.13
N ALA A 130 -3.41 2.15 3.99
CA ALA A 130 -4.62 2.91 3.71
C ALA A 130 -5.83 2.01 3.38
N ASP A 131 -5.66 0.71 3.11
CA ASP A 131 -6.77 -0.21 2.93
C ASP A 131 -7.33 -0.66 4.29
N ARG A 132 -8.65 -0.52 4.48
CA ARG A 132 -9.36 -0.99 5.69
C ARG A 132 -9.21 -2.49 5.96
N ARG A 133 -8.86 -3.27 4.93
CA ARG A 133 -8.61 -4.73 5.02
C ARG A 133 -7.23 -5.06 5.56
N ALA A 134 -6.30 -4.10 5.61
CA ALA A 134 -4.96 -4.34 6.14
C ALA A 134 -5.01 -4.71 7.62
N ARG A 135 -4.39 -5.84 7.98
CA ARG A 135 -4.36 -6.40 9.35
C ARG A 135 -2.94 -6.56 9.85
N GLN A 136 -2.78 -6.52 11.18
CA GLN A 136 -1.48 -6.75 11.86
C GLN A 136 -0.91 -8.14 11.57
N GLU A 137 -1.77 -9.14 11.39
CA GLU A 137 -1.36 -10.54 11.18
C GLU A 137 -0.42 -10.73 9.97
N HIS A 138 -0.39 -9.76 9.03
CA HIS A 138 0.45 -9.79 7.83
C HIS A 138 1.84 -9.14 8.02
N PHE A 139 2.11 -8.52 9.17
CA PHE A 139 3.29 -7.68 9.38
C PHE A 139 4.61 -8.47 9.51
N PRO A 140 4.66 -9.61 10.22
CA PRO A 140 5.88 -10.42 10.33
C PRO A 140 6.40 -10.95 8.98
N TRP A 141 5.54 -11.09 7.98
CA TRP A 141 5.96 -11.43 6.63
C TRP A 141 6.56 -10.23 5.88
N LEU A 142 5.94 -9.05 5.97
CA LEU A 142 6.47 -7.83 5.36
C LEU A 142 7.88 -7.50 5.85
N GLU A 143 8.13 -7.72 7.14
CA GLU A 143 9.46 -7.56 7.75
C GLU A 143 10.51 -8.50 7.14
N ARG A 144 10.16 -9.75 6.84
CA ARG A 144 11.06 -10.70 6.17
C ARG A 144 11.39 -10.31 4.73
N VAL A 145 10.40 -9.82 3.97
CA VAL A 145 10.58 -9.47 2.55
C VAL A 145 11.31 -8.14 2.38
N SER A 146 11.20 -7.25 3.36
CA SER A 146 11.88 -5.96 3.35
C SER A 146 12.30 -5.54 4.77
N PRO A 147 13.42 -6.07 5.29
CA PRO A 147 13.89 -5.72 6.64
C PRO A 147 14.18 -4.23 6.82
N ALA A 148 14.53 -3.53 5.74
CA ALA A 148 14.79 -2.09 5.74
C ALA A 148 13.53 -1.22 5.75
N LEU A 149 12.38 -1.77 5.35
CA LEU A 149 11.09 -1.07 5.28
C LEU A 149 9.99 -2.03 5.73
N CYS A 150 9.60 -1.97 6.99
CA CYS A 150 8.53 -2.79 7.55
C CYS A 150 7.38 -1.92 8.06
N LEU A 151 6.22 -2.56 8.23
CA LEU A 151 5.12 -1.95 8.96
C LEU A 151 5.12 -2.53 10.37
N SER A 152 4.95 -1.67 11.36
CA SER A 152 4.75 -2.07 12.75
C SER A 152 3.36 -1.64 13.21
N THR A 153 2.70 -2.46 14.02
CA THR A 153 1.53 -2.00 14.79
C THR A 153 1.85 -1.92 16.27
N GLY A 154 1.02 -1.17 16.97
CA GLY A 154 0.99 -1.20 18.43
C GLY A 154 -0.33 -0.70 18.95
N ILE A 155 -0.51 -0.82 20.26
CA ILE A 155 -1.66 -0.25 20.96
C ILE A 155 -1.12 0.83 21.90
N ARG A 156 -1.78 1.99 21.91
CA ARG A 156 -1.50 3.06 22.86
C ARG A 156 -2.76 3.50 23.60
N GLY A 157 -2.55 4.10 24.78
CA GLY A 157 -3.60 4.63 25.63
C GLY A 157 -4.28 3.59 26.54
N LEU A 158 -5.21 4.05 27.36
CA LEU A 158 -5.87 3.27 28.41
C LEU A 158 -7.40 3.44 28.35
N GLY A 159 -8.13 2.40 28.77
CA GLY A 159 -9.59 2.42 28.87
C GLY A 159 -10.29 2.79 27.56
N SER A 160 -11.10 3.85 27.60
CA SER A 160 -11.86 4.40 26.46
C SER A 160 -10.99 5.08 25.40
N ARG A 161 -9.72 5.38 25.70
CA ARG A 161 -8.78 6.04 24.78
C ARG A 161 -7.74 5.05 24.26
N ARG A 162 -8.15 3.81 23.98
CA ARG A 162 -7.27 2.81 23.36
C ARG A 162 -7.30 2.93 21.84
N PHE A 163 -6.12 3.02 21.27
CA PHE A 163 -5.91 3.15 19.84
C PHE A 163 -4.94 2.08 19.34
N GLU A 164 -5.30 1.42 18.26
CA GLU A 164 -4.37 0.64 17.45
C GLU A 164 -3.73 1.60 16.43
N PHE A 165 -2.42 1.51 16.22
CA PHE A 165 -1.72 2.34 15.24
C PHE A 165 -0.87 1.52 14.31
N TRP A 166 -0.61 2.07 13.12
CA TRP A 166 0.23 1.51 12.07
C TRP A 166 1.30 2.52 11.72
N ARG A 167 2.56 2.11 11.77
CA ARG A 167 3.73 2.93 11.42
C ARG A 167 4.56 2.25 10.35
N LEU A 168 5.11 3.05 9.47
CA LEU A 168 6.25 2.66 8.66
C LEU A 168 7.51 2.70 9.53
N GLN A 169 8.36 1.71 9.45
CA GLN A 169 9.66 1.67 10.12
C GLN A 169 10.78 1.66 9.07
N ARG A 170 11.92 2.28 9.41
CA ARG A 170 13.17 2.14 8.65
C ARG A 170 14.24 1.63 9.59
N GLY A 171 14.52 0.33 9.52
CA GLY A 171 15.34 -0.33 10.53
C GLY A 171 14.71 -0.19 11.92
N ASP A 172 15.51 0.23 12.90
CA ASP A 172 15.09 0.36 14.30
C ASP A 172 14.47 1.74 14.64
N GLU A 173 14.48 2.70 13.71
CA GLU A 173 13.97 4.04 13.97
C GLU A 173 12.45 4.13 13.77
N PRO A 174 11.70 4.69 14.76
CA PRO A 174 10.26 4.86 14.66
C PRO A 174 9.91 5.79 13.51
N GLY A 175 9.40 5.21 12.42
CA GLY A 175 9.04 5.99 11.24
C GLY A 175 7.60 6.53 11.27
N ALA A 176 7.14 6.91 10.07
CA ALA A 176 5.92 7.69 9.88
C ALA A 176 4.66 6.96 10.34
N LEU A 177 3.82 7.64 11.12
CA LEU A 177 2.45 7.19 11.38
C LEU A 177 1.64 7.18 10.09
N LEU A 178 0.99 6.04 9.79
CA LEU A 178 0.21 5.86 8.57
C LEU A 178 -1.29 5.76 8.87
N ARG A 179 -1.63 5.06 9.95
CA ARG A 179 -3.01 4.83 10.34
C ARG A 179 -3.14 4.78 11.85
N GLU A 180 -4.28 5.21 12.36
CA GLU A 180 -4.69 4.98 13.74
C GLU A 180 -6.17 4.58 13.76
N ARG A 181 -6.55 3.67 14.65
CA ARG A 181 -7.92 3.20 14.82
C ARG A 181 -8.28 3.24 16.28
N SER A 182 -9.36 3.94 16.59
CA SER A 182 -9.96 3.92 17.92
C SER A 182 -10.64 2.57 18.14
N LEU A 183 -10.17 1.81 19.13
CA LEU A 183 -10.75 0.51 19.46
C LEU A 183 -12.18 0.61 20.04
N GLN A 184 -12.53 1.75 20.63
CA GLN A 184 -13.88 1.95 21.19
C GLN A 184 -14.89 2.45 20.14
N ARG A 185 -14.55 3.52 19.43
CA ARG A 185 -15.46 4.20 18.47
C ARG A 185 -15.41 3.62 17.05
N GLY A 186 -14.43 2.78 16.73
CA GLY A 186 -14.20 2.29 15.38
C GLY A 186 -13.73 3.33 14.37
N THR A 187 -13.54 4.60 14.75
CA THR A 187 -13.00 5.65 13.89
C THR A 187 -11.57 5.33 13.47
N ILE A 188 -11.27 5.48 12.18
CA ILE A 188 -9.96 5.26 11.58
C ILE A 188 -9.44 6.59 11.04
N TRP A 189 -8.23 6.96 11.41
CA TRP A 189 -7.51 8.12 10.89
C TRP A 189 -6.37 7.65 10.00
N HIS A 190 -6.20 8.29 8.85
CA HIS A 190 -5.11 8.05 7.91
C HIS A 190 -4.22 9.28 7.83
N PHE A 191 -2.93 9.01 7.76
CA PHE A 191 -1.89 10.01 7.79
C PHE A 191 -0.94 9.84 6.60
N THR A 192 -0.35 10.96 6.18
CA THR A 192 0.74 10.97 5.19
C THR A 192 1.82 11.95 5.62
N GLY A 193 3.01 11.84 5.03
CA GLY A 193 4.18 12.64 5.40
C GLY A 193 5.30 11.79 5.97
N GLU A 194 6.42 12.45 6.22
CA GLU A 194 7.62 11.86 6.83
C GLU A 194 7.43 11.69 8.34
N ALA A 195 8.31 10.91 8.95
CA ALA A 195 8.31 10.70 10.39
C ALA A 195 8.40 12.04 11.13
N GLY A 196 7.44 12.31 12.03
CA GLY A 196 7.37 13.57 12.76
C GLY A 196 6.75 14.74 11.98
N ALA A 197 6.45 14.59 10.69
CA ALA A 197 5.77 15.58 9.85
C ALA A 197 4.41 15.05 9.32
N GLU A 198 3.86 14.03 9.97
CA GLU A 198 2.61 13.40 9.53
C GLU A 198 1.42 14.35 9.68
N ARG A 199 0.61 14.40 8.62
CA ARG A 199 -0.64 15.16 8.55
C ARG A 199 -1.82 14.22 8.30
N GLN A 200 -2.96 14.54 8.88
CA GLN A 200 -4.19 13.79 8.64
C GLN A 200 -4.71 14.07 7.23
N VAL A 201 -5.06 13.02 6.49
CA VAL A 201 -5.59 13.14 5.11
C VAL A 201 -6.97 12.52 4.95
N ARG A 202 -7.32 11.56 5.82
CA ARG A 202 -8.63 10.91 5.78
C ARG A 202 -9.06 10.46 7.16
N THR A 203 -10.34 10.57 7.45
CA THR A 203 -10.98 9.99 8.63
C THR A 203 -12.18 9.18 8.18
N GLU A 204 -12.26 7.93 8.63
CA GLU A 204 -13.40 7.05 8.39
C GLU A 204 -14.11 6.81 9.72
N TYR A 205 -15.41 7.12 9.77
CA TYR A 205 -16.24 6.90 10.94
C TYR A 205 -16.92 5.54 10.85
N ALA A 206 -17.24 4.95 12.01
CA ALA A 206 -18.01 3.71 12.06
C ALA A 206 -19.42 3.84 11.44
N THR A 207 -19.92 5.07 11.31
CA THR A 207 -21.18 5.40 10.62
C THR A 207 -21.09 5.27 9.10
N GLY A 208 -19.89 5.06 8.54
CA GLY A 208 -19.65 5.05 7.10
C GLY A 208 -19.36 6.43 6.49
N GLU A 209 -19.42 7.50 7.29
CA GLU A 209 -18.96 8.82 6.86
C GLU A 209 -17.44 8.82 6.66
N VAL A 210 -16.97 9.42 5.57
CA VAL A 210 -15.54 9.58 5.27
C VAL A 210 -15.23 11.04 5.04
N GLN A 211 -14.28 11.58 5.79
CA GLN A 211 -13.80 12.95 5.66
C GLN A 211 -12.40 12.97 5.05
N LEU A 212 -12.13 13.90 4.15
CA LEU A 212 -10.87 14.10 3.45
C LEU A 212 -10.30 15.48 3.78
N PHE A 213 -8.99 15.52 4.02
CA PHE A 213 -8.28 16.68 4.52
C PHE A 213 -7.08 17.04 3.65
N GLU A 214 -6.77 18.34 3.59
CA GLU A 214 -5.60 18.90 2.92
C GLU A 214 -4.91 19.95 3.78
N GLY A 215 -3.63 20.24 3.51
CA GLY A 215 -2.86 21.24 4.26
C GLY A 215 -1.56 20.66 4.80
N GLU A 216 -0.80 21.48 5.50
CA GLU A 216 0.42 21.04 6.20
C GLU A 216 0.08 20.46 7.58
N LYS A 217 1.06 19.82 8.22
CA LYS A 217 0.89 19.31 9.58
C LYS A 217 0.47 20.44 10.52
N GLY A 218 -0.66 20.29 11.20
CA GLY A 218 -1.20 21.32 12.09
C GLY A 218 -2.05 22.38 11.40
N ALA A 219 -2.18 22.35 10.07
CA ALA A 219 -3.05 23.25 9.30
C ALA A 219 -4.03 22.48 8.40
N GLU A 220 -4.31 21.22 8.72
CA GLU A 220 -5.21 20.37 7.94
C GLU A 220 -6.63 20.93 7.96
N ARG A 221 -7.17 21.21 6.76
CA ARG A 221 -8.54 21.67 6.53
C ARG A 221 -9.39 20.56 5.92
N LEU A 222 -10.67 20.51 6.29
CA LEU A 222 -11.64 19.62 5.64
C LEU A 222 -11.93 20.10 4.22
N VAL A 223 -11.78 19.23 3.23
CA VAL A 223 -12.07 19.56 1.82
C VAL A 223 -13.24 18.77 1.25
N ARG A 224 -13.54 17.60 1.82
CA ARG A 224 -14.62 16.75 1.33
C ARG A 224 -15.14 15.80 2.39
N THR A 225 -16.45 15.56 2.37
CA THR A 225 -17.13 14.56 3.21
C THR A 225 -18.04 13.70 2.36
N ASP A 226 -17.83 12.39 2.40
CA ASP A 226 -18.62 11.38 1.73
C ASP A 226 -19.52 10.68 2.75
N PHE A 227 -20.80 10.61 2.44
CA PHE A 227 -21.81 9.94 3.26
C PHE A 227 -22.23 8.61 2.64
N LEU A 228 -22.71 7.70 3.49
CA LEU A 228 -23.14 6.36 3.06
C LEU A 228 -24.32 6.39 2.09
N ASP A 229 -25.16 7.43 2.14
CA ASP A 229 -26.28 7.66 1.22
C ASP A 229 -25.83 8.13 -0.17
N GLY A 230 -24.51 8.22 -0.41
CA GLY A 230 -23.92 8.72 -1.66
C GLY A 230 -23.89 10.25 -1.76
N THR A 231 -24.32 10.98 -0.72
CA THR A 231 -24.13 12.42 -0.65
C THR A 231 -22.64 12.75 -0.47
N ILE A 232 -22.14 13.73 -1.22
CA ILE A 232 -20.77 14.23 -1.13
C ILE A 232 -20.80 15.74 -0.91
N LYS A 233 -20.23 16.22 0.19
CA LYS A 233 -20.04 17.65 0.45
C LYS A 233 -18.60 18.05 0.14
N HIS A 234 -18.43 19.19 -0.50
CA HIS A 234 -17.14 19.84 -0.74
C HIS A 234 -17.04 21.10 0.10
N HIS A 235 -15.86 21.30 0.66
CA HIS A 235 -15.58 22.33 1.64
C HIS A 235 -14.43 23.23 1.18
N GLU A 236 -14.51 24.50 1.53
CA GLU A 236 -13.44 25.49 1.33
C GLU A 236 -13.25 26.33 2.58
N GLY A 237 -12.03 26.83 2.81
CA GLY A 237 -11.72 27.68 3.96
C GLY A 237 -10.41 27.28 4.62
N ALA A 238 -9.95 28.09 5.57
CA ALA A 238 -8.83 27.72 6.44
C ALA A 238 -9.28 26.68 7.46
N ARG A 239 -8.31 26.01 8.11
CA ARG A 239 -8.57 25.07 9.21
C ARG A 239 -9.45 25.72 10.28
N GLY A 240 -10.59 25.11 10.59
CA GLY A 240 -11.57 25.61 11.56
C GLY A 240 -12.48 26.72 11.05
N SER A 241 -12.44 27.04 9.75
CA SER A 241 -13.30 28.01 9.08
C SER A 241 -13.86 27.46 7.76
N GLU A 242 -13.92 26.13 7.64
CA GLU A 242 -14.38 25.45 6.43
C GLU A 242 -15.89 25.57 6.26
N ARG A 243 -16.30 26.03 5.08
CA ARG A 243 -17.69 26.20 4.66
C ARG A 243 -18.03 25.22 3.55
N VAL A 244 -19.29 24.80 3.46
CA VAL A 244 -19.75 23.97 2.34
C VAL A 244 -19.93 24.86 1.10
N VAL A 245 -19.29 24.49 -0.01
CA VAL A 245 -19.43 25.21 -1.29
C VAL A 245 -20.20 24.40 -2.33
N ARG A 246 -20.23 23.08 -2.18
CA ARG A 246 -20.94 22.18 -3.10
C ARG A 246 -21.40 20.90 -2.43
N THR A 247 -22.62 20.48 -2.71
CA THR A 247 -23.15 19.17 -2.32
C THR A 247 -23.61 18.42 -3.56
N ALA A 248 -23.04 17.25 -3.79
CA ALA A 248 -23.50 16.29 -4.79
C ALA A 248 -24.35 15.21 -4.12
N TYR A 249 -25.46 14.84 -4.74
CA TYR A 249 -26.35 13.79 -4.25
C TYR A 249 -26.23 12.55 -5.14
N ALA A 250 -26.56 11.38 -4.59
CA ALA A 250 -26.56 10.12 -5.33
C ALA A 250 -27.50 10.11 -6.54
N ASP A 251 -28.57 10.93 -6.50
CA ASP A 251 -29.51 11.10 -7.61
C ASP A 251 -28.98 11.99 -8.74
N GLY A 252 -27.72 12.45 -8.66
CA GLY A 252 -27.07 13.31 -9.66
C GLY A 252 -27.34 14.80 -9.47
N ARG A 253 -28.16 15.21 -8.50
CA ARG A 253 -28.37 16.65 -8.22
C ARG A 253 -27.12 17.26 -7.61
N LEU A 254 -26.80 18.50 -8.01
CA LEU A 254 -25.70 19.28 -7.44
C LEU A 254 -26.23 20.60 -6.87
N LYS A 255 -25.94 20.90 -5.61
CA LYS A 255 -26.21 22.21 -4.99
C LYS A 255 -24.91 22.96 -4.78
N HIS A 256 -24.90 24.25 -5.10
CA HIS A 256 -23.78 25.16 -4.85
C HIS A 256 -24.19 26.18 -3.80
N PHE A 257 -23.21 26.58 -2.99
CA PHE A 257 -23.40 27.42 -1.83
C PHE A 257 -22.34 28.52 -1.80
N GLU A 258 -22.72 29.68 -1.26
CA GLU A 258 -21.84 30.84 -1.03
C GLU A 258 -22.13 31.42 0.35
N GLY A 259 -21.17 32.13 0.92
CA GLY A 259 -21.29 32.77 2.24
C GLY A 259 -20.12 32.44 3.14
N GLU A 260 -20.10 33.00 4.34
CA GLU A 260 -19.12 32.66 5.37
C GLU A 260 -19.49 31.35 6.07
N MET A 261 -18.56 30.77 6.84
CA MET A 261 -18.80 29.55 7.62
C MET A 261 -20.03 29.75 8.51
N GLY A 262 -21.02 28.85 8.38
CA GLY A 262 -22.27 28.88 9.13
C GLY A 262 -23.33 29.83 8.58
N ALA A 263 -23.00 30.65 7.58
CA ALA A 263 -23.92 31.57 6.90
C ALA A 263 -24.10 31.23 5.41
N GLU A 264 -23.82 29.98 5.01
CA GLU A 264 -23.86 29.56 3.62
C GLU A 264 -25.31 29.55 3.10
N ARG A 265 -25.52 30.19 1.95
CA ARG A 265 -26.77 30.22 1.20
C ARG A 265 -26.62 29.39 -0.07
N LYS A 266 -27.68 28.66 -0.42
CA LYS A 266 -27.75 27.93 -1.69
C LYS A 266 -27.94 28.93 -2.83
N VAL A 267 -27.06 28.93 -3.81
CA VAL A 267 -27.10 29.86 -4.96
C VAL A 267 -27.48 29.19 -6.28
N ARG A 268 -27.23 27.88 -6.40
CA ARG A 268 -27.51 27.14 -7.63
C ARG A 268 -27.83 25.67 -7.34
N THR A 269 -28.83 25.12 -8.03
CA THR A 269 -29.08 23.68 -8.11
C THR A 269 -28.99 23.25 -9.57
N GLN A 270 -28.20 22.22 -9.86
CA GLN A 270 -28.18 21.54 -11.15
C GLN A 270 -28.87 20.18 -10.98
N PHE A 271 -29.67 19.81 -11.98
CA PHE A 271 -30.42 18.57 -12.03
C PHE A 271 -29.78 17.59 -13.02
N PRO A 272 -30.03 16.29 -12.89
CA PRO A 272 -29.43 15.27 -13.74
C PRO A 272 -29.82 15.40 -15.22
N ASP A 273 -30.97 16.01 -15.50
CA ASP A 273 -31.50 16.30 -16.83
C ASP A 273 -30.83 17.54 -17.48
N GLY A 274 -29.79 18.10 -16.87
CA GLY A 274 -29.12 19.32 -17.33
C GLY A 274 -29.83 20.61 -16.90
N GLY A 275 -31.01 20.53 -16.30
CA GLY A 275 -31.74 21.68 -15.79
C GLY A 275 -30.94 22.41 -14.70
N THR A 276 -30.97 23.74 -14.71
CA THR A 276 -30.31 24.55 -13.68
C THR A 276 -31.28 25.58 -13.10
N GLN A 277 -31.31 25.67 -11.76
CA GLN A 277 -32.04 26.68 -10.99
C GLN A 277 -31.07 27.57 -10.24
N TYR A 278 -31.27 28.88 -10.34
CA TYR A 278 -30.52 29.88 -9.57
C TYR A 278 -31.39 30.44 -8.44
N TYR A 279 -30.75 30.79 -7.33
CA TYR A 279 -31.39 31.34 -6.14
C TYR A 279 -30.67 32.62 -5.72
N GLU A 280 -31.43 33.70 -5.60
CA GLU A 280 -30.99 34.95 -4.98
C GLU A 280 -31.67 35.14 -3.60
N GLY A 281 -31.03 35.92 -2.73
CA GLY A 281 -31.53 36.21 -1.38
C GLY A 281 -30.56 35.86 -0.26
N ALA A 282 -30.87 36.36 0.94
CA ALA A 282 -30.04 36.23 2.15
C ALA A 282 -30.09 34.82 2.75
N PRO A 283 -29.08 34.42 3.56
CA PRO A 283 -29.10 33.16 4.29
C PRO A 283 -30.37 33.03 5.14
N ARG A 284 -30.96 31.84 5.18
CA ARG A 284 -32.22 31.57 5.91
C ARG A 284 -32.13 31.93 7.40
N ALA A 285 -30.93 31.90 7.98
CA ALA A 285 -30.66 32.33 9.36
C ALA A 285 -30.92 33.83 9.57
N ARG A 286 -30.49 34.71 8.65
CA ARG A 286 -30.75 36.16 8.72
C ARG A 286 -32.18 36.54 8.35
N ALA A 287 -32.82 35.79 7.45
CA ALA A 287 -34.22 36.06 7.06
C ALA A 287 -35.21 35.82 8.22
N LEU A 288 -34.91 34.88 9.13
CA LEU A 288 -35.72 34.63 10.32
C LEU A 288 -35.51 35.68 11.41
N GLU A 289 -34.29 36.20 11.57
CA GLU A 289 -34.01 37.30 12.52
C GLU A 289 -34.56 38.65 12.02
N ALA A 290 -34.64 38.88 10.72
CA ALA A 290 -35.11 40.13 10.13
C ALA A 290 -36.65 40.26 10.05
N GLY A 291 -37.42 39.22 10.43
CA GLY A 291 -38.89 39.25 10.43
C GLY A 291 -39.55 39.43 9.05
N ASP A 292 -38.78 39.37 7.96
CA ASP A 292 -39.26 39.67 6.61
C ASP A 292 -39.30 38.40 5.73
N PRO A 293 -40.50 37.85 5.46
CA PRO A 293 -40.68 36.65 4.63
C PRO A 293 -40.27 36.85 3.16
N ALA A 294 -40.00 38.09 2.72
CA ALA A 294 -39.44 38.37 1.40
C ALA A 294 -37.95 38.01 1.26
N SER A 295 -37.22 37.87 2.37
CA SER A 295 -35.76 37.65 2.39
C SER A 295 -35.32 36.18 2.27
N ALA A 296 -36.26 35.24 2.24
CA ALA A 296 -35.95 33.82 2.01
C ALA A 296 -35.46 33.61 0.56
N PRO A 297 -34.54 32.65 0.30
CA PRO A 297 -34.02 32.42 -1.04
C PRO A 297 -35.16 32.09 -2.01
N ARG A 298 -35.40 32.97 -2.98
CA ARG A 298 -36.45 32.81 -4.00
C ARG A 298 -35.83 32.21 -5.26
N LYS A 299 -36.60 31.33 -5.91
CA LYS A 299 -36.26 30.75 -7.21
C LYS A 299 -36.52 31.82 -8.27
N GLU A 300 -35.49 32.31 -8.93
CA GLU A 300 -35.65 33.40 -9.91
C GLU A 300 -35.66 32.92 -11.35
N SER A 301 -34.99 31.81 -11.68
CA SER A 301 -34.93 31.31 -13.05
C SER A 301 -34.73 29.80 -13.13
N THR A 302 -35.28 29.19 -14.18
CA THR A 302 -35.02 27.80 -14.58
C THR A 302 -34.55 27.82 -16.03
N LEU A 303 -33.35 27.34 -16.29
CA LEU A 303 -32.87 27.08 -17.64
C LEU A 303 -32.88 25.57 -17.85
N THR A 304 -33.60 25.12 -18.87
CA THR A 304 -33.58 23.74 -19.38
C THR A 304 -32.91 23.79 -20.74
N GLN A 305 -31.75 23.13 -20.91
CA GLN A 305 -31.22 22.91 -22.26
C GLN A 305 -31.95 21.71 -22.84
N GLY A 306 -32.69 21.94 -23.92
CA GLY A 306 -33.38 20.90 -24.70
C GLY A 306 -32.48 20.24 -25.74
#